data_AF-A0A151SRK0-F1
#
_entry.id   AF-A0A151SRK0-F1
#
_cell.length_a   1.000
_cell.length_b   1.000
_cell.length_c   1.000
_cell.angle_alpha   90.00
_cell.angle_beta   90.00
_cell.angle_gamma   90.00
#
_symmetry.space_group_name_H-M   'P 1'
#
loop_
_entity.id
_entity.type
_entity.pdbx_description
1 polymer ?
#
loop_
_entity_poly.entity_id
_entity_poly.type
_entity_poly.pdbx_seq_one_letter_code
_entity_poly.pdbx_strand_id
1 'polypeptide(L)' 'MFAEDAGDSDDLNLSNAIPGHVIAYEDMENDLLLAGDLTWKDFVRVAKRIRILPAKGNSRKGSTRGA' A
#
# COMPACT_ATOMS: atom_id res chain seq x y z
N MET A 1 27.45 29.91 -1.05
CA MET A 1 27.43 28.44 -1.18
C MET A 1 26.15 28.00 -0.51
N PHE A 2 25.07 27.83 -1.29
CA PHE A 2 23.77 27.44 -0.76
C PHE A 2 23.76 25.92 -0.69
N ALA A 3 23.69 25.37 0.52
CA ALA A 3 23.51 23.94 0.70
C ALA A 3 22.09 23.57 0.29
N GLU A 4 21.99 22.66 -0.67
CA GLU A 4 20.77 22.00 -1.08
C GLU A 4 20.34 21.08 0.06
N ASP A 5 19.35 21.50 0.84
CA ASP A 5 18.74 20.64 1.87
C ASP A 5 17.82 19.64 1.17
N ALA A 6 18.39 18.48 0.89
CA ALA A 6 17.71 17.34 0.31
C ALA A 6 16.79 16.71 1.36
N GLY A 7 15.49 16.79 1.11
CA GLY A 7 14.50 15.87 1.66
C GLY A 7 14.19 16.11 3.13
N ASP A 8 13.27 17.04 3.36
CA ASP A 8 12.29 16.95 4.45
C ASP A 8 11.63 15.57 4.33
N SER A 9 12.28 14.56 4.92
CA SER A 9 11.65 13.32 5.32
C SER A 9 10.72 13.73 6.45
N ASP A 10 9.60 14.35 6.07
CA ASP A 10 8.40 14.45 6.88
C ASP A 10 8.34 13.15 7.65
N ASP A 11 8.49 13.22 8.98
CA ASP A 11 8.50 12.09 9.88
C ASP A 11 7.25 11.25 9.60
N LEU A 12 7.36 10.29 8.66
CA LEU A 12 6.28 9.40 8.28
C LEU A 12 6.09 8.50 9.49
N ASN A 13 5.26 8.99 10.40
CA ASN A 13 5.02 8.39 11.68
C ASN A 13 4.25 7.09 11.41
N LEU A 14 5.01 6.00 11.26
CA LEU A 14 4.50 4.64 11.02
C LEU A 14 3.68 4.11 12.22
N SER A 15 3.41 4.92 13.24
CA SER A 15 2.45 4.60 14.31
C SER A 15 1.03 4.37 13.78
N ASN A 16 0.68 4.96 12.63
CA ASN A 16 -0.56 4.65 11.90
C ASN A 16 -0.46 3.41 11.00
N ALA A 17 0.75 2.87 10.78
CA ALA A 17 0.91 1.64 10.03
C ALA A 17 0.35 0.51 10.88
N ILE A 18 -0.80 -0.01 10.45
CA ILE A 18 -1.45 -1.12 11.15
C ILE A 18 -0.49 -2.32 11.13
N PRO A 19 0.05 -2.76 12.28
CA PRO A 19 1.01 -3.85 12.30
C PRO A 19 0.41 -5.11 11.66
N GLY A 20 1.21 -5.79 10.84
CA GLY A 20 0.75 -6.97 10.13
C GLY A 20 -0.25 -6.69 9.02
N HIS A 21 -0.34 -5.46 8.52
CA HIS A 21 -1.10 -5.09 7.33
C HIS A 21 -0.23 -4.35 6.30
N VAL A 22 -0.58 -4.48 5.03
CA VAL A 22 0.04 -3.86 3.86
C VAL A 22 -1.01 -3.00 3.17
N ILE A 23 -0.59 -1.82 2.71
CA ILE A 23 -1.45 -0.91 1.97
C ILE A 23 -1.24 -1.17 0.48
N ALA A 24 -2.32 -1.48 -0.20
CA ALA A 24 -2.39 -1.64 -1.65
C ALA A 24 -3.45 -0.71 -2.22
N TYR A 25 -3.45 -0.49 -3.52
CA TYR A 25 -4.49 0.25 -4.21
C TYR A 25 -4.92 -0.49 -5.47
N GLU A 26 -6.18 -0.28 -5.84
CA GLU A 26 -6.74 -0.69 -7.11
C GLU A 26 -6.67 0.51 -8.06
N ASP A 27 -6.14 0.29 -9.25
CA ASP A 27 -6.04 1.33 -10.27
C ASP A 27 -7.24 1.34 -11.24
N MET A 28 -7.12 2.08 -12.35
CA MET A 28 -8.15 2.18 -13.38
C MET A 28 -8.38 0.87 -14.14
N GLU A 29 -7.37 -0.01 -14.21
CA GLU A 29 -7.44 -1.33 -14.85
C GLU A 29 -7.99 -2.39 -13.88
N ASN A 30 -8.24 -2.00 -12.63
CA ASN A 30 -8.65 -2.84 -11.51
C ASN A 30 -7.52 -3.77 -11.02
N ASP A 31 -6.27 -3.41 -11.32
CA ASP A 31 -5.10 -4.14 -10.85
C ASP A 31 -4.77 -3.72 -9.42
N LEU A 32 -4.47 -4.71 -8.58
CA LEU A 32 -4.13 -4.50 -7.18
C LEU A 32 -2.62 -4.34 -7.03
N LEU A 33 -2.18 -3.11 -6.85
CA LEU A 33 -0.77 -2.73 -6.77
C LEU A 33 -0.39 -2.25 -5.35
N LEU A 34 0.89 -2.37 -5.02
CA LEU A 34 1.41 -1.94 -3.72
C LEU A 34 1.52 -0.41 -3.67
N ALA A 35 1.05 0.20 -2.58
CA ALA A 35 1.25 1.63 -2.38
C ALA A 35 2.75 1.94 -2.18
N GLY A 36 3.29 2.85 -3.00
CA GLY A 36 4.70 3.25 -2.97
C GLY A 36 5.51 2.89 -4.22
N ASP A 37 4.94 2.14 -5.16
CA ASP A 37 5.63 1.76 -6.41
C ASP A 37 5.63 2.86 -7.48
N LEU A 38 4.66 3.78 -7.41
CA LEU A 38 4.54 4.92 -8.33
C LEU A 38 4.93 6.24 -7.65
N THR A 39 5.32 7.22 -8.48
CA THR A 39 5.47 8.61 -8.02
C THR A 39 4.13 9.14 -7.50
N TRP A 40 4.15 10.06 -6.53
CA TRP A 40 2.92 10.61 -5.95
C TRP A 40 1.98 11.21 -7.00
N LYS A 41 2.52 11.88 -8.02
CA LYS A 41 1.72 12.49 -9.09
C LYS A 41 1.00 11.43 -9.93
N ASP A 42 1.63 10.30 -10.19
CA ASP A 42 1.04 9.23 -10.98
C ASP A 42 0.06 8.43 -10.12
N PHE A 43 0.42 8.13 -8.87
CA PHE A 43 -0.45 7.48 -7.89
C PHE A 43 -1.80 8.21 -7.75
N VAL A 44 -1.81 9.53 -7.57
CA VAL A 44 -3.06 10.31 -7.44
C VAL A 44 -3.93 10.23 -8.69
N ARG A 45 -3.35 10.04 -9.88
CA ARG A 45 -4.10 9.93 -11.14
C ARG A 45 -4.70 8.55 -11.35
N VAL A 46 -3.98 7.50 -10.96
CA VAL A 46 -4.37 6.12 -11.27
C VAL A 46 -5.15 5.44 -10.13
N ALA A 47 -4.92 5.85 -8.88
CA ALA A 47 -5.51 5.18 -7.73
C ALA A 47 -7.03 5.42 -7.66
N LYS A 48 -7.78 4.33 -7.84
CA LYS A 48 -9.24 4.32 -7.78
C LYS A 48 -9.75 3.95 -6.39
N ARG A 49 -9.05 3.05 -5.69
CA ARG A 49 -9.46 2.55 -4.36
C ARG A 49 -8.26 2.18 -3.51
N ILE A 50 -8.22 2.62 -2.27
CA ILE A 50 -7.19 2.18 -1.30
C ILE A 50 -7.69 0.96 -0.54
N ARG A 51 -6.82 -0.02 -0.33
CA ARG A 51 -7.10 -1.27 0.39
C ARG A 51 -6.03 -1.53 1.44
N ILE A 52 -6.47 -1.90 2.63
CA ILE A 52 -5.60 -2.35 3.71
C ILE A 52 -5.76 -3.86 3.79
N LEU A 53 -4.67 -4.58 3.53
CA LEU A 53 -4.62 -6.04 3.47
C LEU A 53 -3.83 -6.57 4.66
N PRO A 54 -4.21 -7.67 5.31
CA PRO A 54 -3.33 -8.31 6.28
C PRO A 54 -2.07 -8.85 5.59
N ALA A 55 -0.89 -8.45 6.05
CA ALA A 55 0.43 -8.86 5.58
C ALA A 55 0.68 -10.36 5.75
N LYS A 56 0.06 -10.93 6.79
CA LYS A 56 0.04 -12.38 7.03
C LYS A 56 -1.37 -12.84 6.77
N GLY A 57 -1.61 -13.39 5.58
CA GLY A 57 -2.87 -14.02 5.29
C GLY A 57 -3.14 -15.07 6.36
N ASN A 58 -4.27 -14.95 7.06
CA ASN A 58 -4.99 -16.17 7.40
C ASN A 58 -5.21 -16.84 6.04
N SER A 59 -4.33 -17.80 5.71
CA SER A 59 -4.57 -18.75 4.64
C SER A 59 -5.98 -19.23 4.91
N ARG A 60 -6.92 -18.79 4.09
CA ARG A 60 -8.31 -19.24 4.17
C ARG A 60 -8.18 -20.74 4.02
N LYS A 61 -8.29 -21.46 5.14
CA LYS A 61 -8.35 -22.90 5.18
C LYS A 61 -9.45 -23.26 4.19
N GLY A 62 -9.02 -23.71 3.01
CA GLY A 62 -9.92 -24.13 1.95
C GLY A 62 -10.92 -25.07 2.61
N SER A 63 -12.19 -24.75 2.48
CA SER A 63 -13.27 -25.64 2.87
C SER A 63 -13.16 -26.91 2.04
N THR A 64 -12.37 -27.88 2.50
CA THR A 64 -12.55 -29.29 2.18
C THR A 64 -13.84 -29.75 2.87
N ARG A 65 -14.98 -29.46 2.24
CA ARG A 65 -16.15 -30.34 2.26
C ARG A 65 -16.01 -31.13 0.95
N GLY A 66 -15.46 -32.34 0.98
CA GLY A 66 -16.14 -33.49 1.53
C GLY A 66 -17.23 -33.88 0.54
N ALA A 67 -16.84 -34.60 -0.53
CA ALA A 67 -17.73 -35.33 -1.42
C ALA A 67 -17.65 -36.81 -1.05
#